data_AF-A0A2N6ALF4-F1
#
_entry.id   AF-A0A2N6ALF4-F1
#
_cell.length_a   1.000
_cell.length_b   1.000
_cell.length_c   1.000
_cell.angle_alpha   90.00
_cell.angle_beta   90.00
_cell.angle_gamma   90.00
#
_symmetry.space_group_name_H-M   'P 1'
#
loop_
_entity.id
_entity.type
_entity.pdbx_description
1 polymer ?
#
loop_
_entity_poly.entity_id
_entity_poly.type
_entity_poly.pdbx_seq_one_letter_code
_entity_poly.pdbx_strand_id
1 'polypeptide(L)' 'MARERILLNKEMIVEKAWELIDADGPEAMSARKISAALKVSPMMLYRHVENIDAITKEIMIKGFTIMNRDIDRRLQ' A
#
# COMPACT_ATOMS: atom_id res chain seq x y z
N MET A 1 0.80 -26.18 13.22
CA MET A 1 0.58 -24.74 13.47
C MET A 1 -0.40 -24.26 12.41
N ALA A 2 -1.61 -23.83 12.80
CA ALA A 2 -2.59 -23.33 11.84
C ALA A 2 -2.04 -22.06 11.19
N ARG A 3 -1.88 -22.05 9.87
CA ARG A 3 -1.51 -20.86 9.12
C ARG A 3 -2.64 -19.86 9.31
N GLU A 4 -2.43 -18.86 10.15
CA GLU A 4 -3.37 -17.78 10.38
C GLU A 4 -3.69 -17.17 9.00
N ARG A 5 -4.93 -17.36 8.55
CA ARG A 5 -5.33 -16.98 7.20
C ARG A 5 -5.61 -15.48 7.26
N ILE A 6 -4.57 -14.70 6.97
CA ILE A 6 -4.70 -13.25 6.85
C ILE A 6 -5.81 -12.97 5.83
N LEU A 7 -6.87 -12.30 6.28
CA LEU A 7 -7.89 -11.76 5.40
C LEU A 7 -7.29 -10.55 4.70
N LEU A 8 -6.76 -10.78 3.50
CA LEU A 8 -6.23 -9.72 2.66
C LEU A 8 -7.39 -8.84 2.19
N ASN A 9 -7.21 -7.52 2.26
CA ASN A 9 -8.11 -6.52 1.69
C ASN A 9 -7.31 -5.40 1.02
N LYS A 10 -8.00 -4.50 0.33
CA LYS A 10 -7.38 -3.42 -0.43
C LYS A 10 -6.63 -2.45 0.48
N GLU A 11 -7.18 -2.15 1.65
CA GLU A 11 -6.60 -1.22 2.62
C GLU A 11 -5.25 -1.72 3.12
N MET A 12 -5.15 -3.00 3.49
CA MET A 12 -3.90 -3.64 3.91
C MET A 12 -2.84 -3.63 2.82
N ILE A 13 -3.25 -3.75 1.55
CA ILE A 13 -2.34 -3.67 0.41
C ILE A 13 -1.77 -2.26 0.29
N VAL A 14 -2.63 -1.24 0.34
CA VAL A 14 -2.24 0.17 0.23
C VAL A 14 -1.34 0.58 1.40
N GLU A 15 -1.67 0.19 2.64
CA GLU A 15 -0.84 0.49 3.81
C GLU A 15 0.54 -0.18 3.71
N LYS A 16 0.61 -1.46 3.32
CA LYS A 16 1.92 -2.12 3.16
C LYS A 16 2.76 -1.49 2.06
N ALA A 17 2.11 -1.07 0.98
CA ALA A 17 2.77 -0.39 -0.12
C ALA A 17 3.25 1.02 0.27
N TRP A 18 2.50 1.73 1.13
CA TRP A 18 2.93 3.00 1.74
C TRP A 18 4.17 2.81 2.62
N GLU A 19 4.17 1.82 3.51
CA GLU A 19 5.33 1.50 4.36
C GLU A 19 6.58 1.17 3.53
N LEU A 20 6.42 0.45 2.42
CA LEU A 20 7.54 0.14 1.51
C LEU A 20 8.11 1.41 0.85
N ILE A 21 7.27 2.36 0.45
CA ILE A 21 7.76 3.63 -0.11
C ILE A 21 8.48 4.45 0.96
N ASP A 22 7.92 4.51 2.16
CA ASP A 22 8.51 5.28 3.26
C ASP A 22 9.90 4.75 3.64
N ALA A 23 10.09 3.43 3.60
CA ALA A 23 11.35 2.78 3.91
C ALA A 23 12.38 2.80 2.76
N ASP A 24 11.94 2.48 1.54
CA ASP A 24 12.83 2.14 0.42
C ASP A 24 12.72 3.10 -0.78
N GLY A 25 11.83 4.09 -0.71
CA GLY A 25 11.54 5.02 -1.79
C GLY A 25 10.52 4.51 -2.83
N PRO A 26 10.11 5.36 -3.79
CA PRO A 26 9.09 5.04 -4.80
C PRO A 26 9.39 3.81 -5.65
N GLU A 27 10.67 3.51 -5.88
CA GLU A 27 11.15 2.36 -6.68
C GLU A 27 10.84 1.01 -6.01
N ALA A 28 10.40 1.01 -4.75
CA ALA A 28 9.90 -0.17 -4.08
C ALA A 28 8.48 -0.59 -4.51
N MET A 29 7.78 0.25 -5.29
CA MET A 29 6.43 -0.02 -5.75
C MET A 29 6.38 -1.12 -6.83
N SER A 30 6.20 -2.37 -6.39
CA SER A 30 5.96 -3.49 -7.30
C SER A 30 5.08 -4.56 -6.66
N ALA A 31 4.28 -5.25 -7.46
CA ALA A 31 3.46 -6.36 -7.00
C ALA A 31 4.29 -7.45 -6.30
N ARG A 32 5.54 -7.67 -6.73
CA ARG A 32 6.46 -8.64 -6.11
C ARG A 32 6.89 -8.20 -4.71
N LYS A 33 7.33 -6.96 -4.52
CA LYS A 33 7.76 -6.46 -3.20
C LYS A 33 6.58 -6.40 -2.23
N ILE A 34 5.43 -5.93 -2.68
CA ILE A 34 4.20 -5.82 -1.86
C ILE A 34 3.71 -7.22 -1.44
N SER A 35 3.60 -8.15 -2.38
CA SER A 35 3.15 -9.52 -2.05
C SER A 35 4.13 -10.26 -1.13
N ALA A 36 5.44 -10.06 -1.31
CA ALA A 36 6.46 -10.59 -0.40
C ALA A 36 6.32 -10.02 1.02
N ALA A 37 6.14 -8.71 1.15
CA ALA A 37 5.94 -8.04 2.43
C ALA A 37 4.66 -8.52 3.15
N LEU A 38 3.61 -8.83 2.38
CA LEU A 38 2.35 -9.38 2.88
C LEU A 38 2.38 -10.91 3.07
N LYS A 39 3.46 -11.59 2.70
CA LYS A 39 3.59 -13.07 2.72
C LYS A 39 2.46 -13.78 1.94
N VAL A 40 2.03 -13.18 0.83
CA VAL A 40 1.02 -13.72 -0.10
C VAL A 40 1.63 -13.92 -1.50
N SER A 41 0.93 -14.64 -2.38
CA SER A 41 1.33 -14.69 -3.79
C SER A 41 0.90 -13.41 -4.52
N PRO A 42 1.59 -13.01 -5.61
CA PRO A 42 1.13 -11.91 -6.47
C PRO A 42 -0.30 -12.11 -6.97
N MET A 43 -0.71 -13.35 -7.23
CA MET A 43 -2.07 -13.66 -7.67
C MET A 43 -3.13 -13.34 -6.61
N MET A 44 -2.81 -13.50 -5.31
CA MET A 44 -3.72 -13.07 -4.24
C MET A 44 -3.86 -11.55 -4.19
N LEU A 45 -2.77 -10.81 -4.46
CA LEU A 45 -2.80 -9.35 -4.55
C LEU A 45 -3.82 -8.90 -5.61
N TYR A 46 -3.73 -9.45 -6.81
CA TYR A 46 -4.59 -9.07 -7.94
C TYR A 46 -6.07 -9.51 -7.80
N ARG A 47 -6.44 -10.22 -6.73
CA ARG A 47 -7.87 -10.45 -6.40
C ARG A 47 -8.52 -9.23 -5.75
N HIS A 48 -7.73 -8.30 -5.23
CA HIS A 48 -8.20 -7.11 -4.51
C HIS A 48 -7.90 -5.80 -5.24
N VAL A 49 -6.95 -5.83 -6.17
CA VAL A 49 -6.54 -4.68 -6.98
C VAL A 49 -6.43 -5.10 -8.44
N GLU A 50 -6.81 -4.20 -9.35
CA GLU A 50 -6.78 -4.48 -10.79
C GLU A 50 -5.34 -4.61 -11.32
N ASN A 51 -4.46 -3.72 -10.87
CA ASN A 51 -3.07 -3.65 -11.28
C ASN A 51 -2.26 -2.84 -10.25
N ILE A 52 -0.96 -2.68 -10.49
CA ILE A 52 -0.09 -1.88 -9.62
C ILE A 52 -0.46 -0.39 -9.67
N ASP A 53 -0.93 0.12 -10.82
CA ASP A 53 -1.30 1.52 -10.98
C ASP A 53 -2.50 1.91 -10.11
N ALA A 54 -3.43 0.97 -9.88
CA ALA A 54 -4.53 1.15 -8.94
C ALA A 54 -4.02 1.37 -7.51
N ILE A 55 -2.96 0.67 -7.09
CA ILE A 55 -2.31 0.89 -5.78
C ILE A 55 -1.60 2.25 -5.78
N THR A 56 -0.85 2.56 -6.84
CA THR A 56 -0.14 3.84 -6.98
C THR A 56 -1.09 5.02 -6.85
N LYS A 57 -2.28 4.96 -7.46
CA LYS A 57 -3.30 6.02 -7.35
C LYS A 57 -3.77 6.23 -5.91
N GLU A 58 -4.06 5.17 -5.18
CA GLU A 58 -4.48 5.25 -3.77
C GLU A 58 -3.39 5.86 -2.89
N ILE A 59 -2.13 5.50 -3.15
CA ILE A 59 -0.97 6.05 -2.44
C ILE A 59 -0.79 7.54 -2.70
N MET A 60 -0.95 7.98 -3.95
CA MET A 60 -0.92 9.40 -4.29
C MET A 60 -2.01 10.16 -3.53
N ILE A 61 -3.25 9.65 -3.53
CA ILE A 61 -4.36 10.25 -2.78
C ILE A 61 -4.03 10.31 -1.28
N LYS A 62 -3.51 9.23 -0.68
CA LYS A 62 -3.11 9.19 0.73
C LYS A 62 -2.03 10.23 1.04
N GLY A 63 -0.99 10.31 0.20
CA GLY A 63 0.09 11.28 0.36
C GLY A 63 -0.39 12.72 0.30
N PHE A 64 -1.21 13.07 -0.70
CA PHE A 64 -1.83 14.40 -0.78
C PHE A 64 -2.76 14.68 0.40
N THR A 65 -3.50 13.68 0.90
CA THR A 65 -4.37 13.83 2.07
C THR A 65 -3.57 14.16 3.33
N ILE A 66 -2.45 13.46 3.54
CA ILE A 66 -1.53 13.73 4.66
C ILE A 66 -0.96 15.14 4.53
N MET A 67 -0.47 15.49 3.34
CA MET A 67 0.10 16.81 3.04
C MET A 67 -0.91 17.93 3.30
N ASN A 68 -2.14 17.80 2.81
CA ASN A 68 -3.18 18.81 3.00
C ASN A 68 -3.49 19.01 4.49
N ARG A 69 -3.64 17.90 5.23
CA ARG A 69 -3.87 17.95 6.68
C ARG A 69 -2.73 18.65 7.43
N ASP A 70 -1.49 18.41 7.03
CA ASP A 70 -0.34 19.05 7.67
C ASP A 70 -0.23 20.53 7.32
N ILE A 71 -0.62 20.94 6.11
CA ILE A 71 -0.75 22.35 5.74
C ILE A 71 -1.83 23.02 6.58
N ASP A 72 -3.02 22.42 6.68
CA ASP A 72 -4.14 22.96 7.46
C ASP A 72 -3.74 23.19 8.93
N ARG A 73 -3.00 22.25 9.53
CA ARG A 73 -2.47 22.37 10.90
C ARG A 73 -1.45 23.48 11.09
N ARG A 74 -0.69 23.85 10.05
CA ARG A 74 0.31 24.93 10.12
C ARG A 74 -0.28 26.33 9.92
N LEU A 75 -1.51 26.40 9.39
CA LEU A 75 -2.22 27.66 9.14
C LEU A 75 -3.15 28.07 10.29
N GLN A 76 -3.34 27.20 11.30
CA GLN A 76 -4.05 27.48 12.56
C GLN A 76 -3.07 27.93 13.64
#